data_AF-A0A7D4AT04-F1
#
_entry.id   AF-A0A7D4AT04-F1
#
_cell.length_a   1.000
_cell.length_b   1.000
_cell.length_c   1.000
_cell.angle_alpha   90.00
_cell.angle_beta   90.00
_cell.angle_gamma   90.00
#
_symmetry.space_group_name_H-M   'P 1'
#
loop_
_entity.id
_entity.type
_entity.pdbx_description
1 polymer ?
#
loop_
_entity_poly.entity_id
_entity_poly.type
_entity_poly.pdbx_seq_one_letter_code
_entity_poly.pdbx_strand_id
1 'polypeptide(L)'
;MLCFDYEEPNHTHVFGSDTLAVLPDGTHVRWDGTTFAVRAKQRLPNHTLRLVLEGPGRDDNRPVIVRKTLVVNAQALSIRKQVQLAADTAWLQRNSYHFTR
;
A
#
# COMPACT_ATOMS: atom_id res chain seq x y z
N MET A 1 11.67 0.01 8.48
CA MET A 1 11.74 -1.27 7.76
C MET A 1 10.52 -2.06 8.17
N LEU A 2 9.71 -2.50 7.21
CA LEU A 2 8.52 -3.33 7.38
C LEU A 2 8.90 -4.73 6.91
N CYS A 3 9.06 -5.68 7.81
CA CYS A 3 9.34 -7.07 7.43
C CYS A 3 8.03 -7.85 7.36
N PHE A 4 7.88 -8.73 6.37
CA PHE A 4 6.71 -9.59 6.23
C PHE A 4 7.09 -10.99 5.74
N ASP A 5 6.28 -11.94 6.19
CA ASP A 5 6.29 -13.35 5.81
C ASP A 5 4.84 -13.74 5.55
N TYR A 6 4.54 -14.20 4.34
CA TYR A 6 3.20 -14.67 3.99
C TYR A 6 3.25 -15.82 2.98
N GLU A 7 2.22 -16.65 3.01
CA GLU A 7 2.03 -17.74 2.05
C GLU A 7 1.02 -17.29 0.97
N GLU A 8 1.38 -17.47 -0.29
CA GLU A 8 0.49 -17.27 -1.43
C GLU A 8 -0.50 -18.45 -1.60
N PRO A 9 -1.63 -18.29 -2.31
CA PRO A 9 -2.60 -19.37 -2.52
C PRO A 9 -2.04 -20.64 -3.19
N ASN A 10 -0.88 -20.56 -3.84
CA ASN A 10 -0.16 -21.68 -4.43
C ASN A 10 0.87 -22.32 -3.46
N HIS A 11 0.80 -22.01 -2.16
CA HIS A 11 1.72 -22.43 -1.10
C HIS A 11 3.15 -21.89 -1.23
N THR A 12 3.37 -20.83 -2.02
CA THR A 12 4.67 -20.16 -2.07
C THR A 12 4.83 -19.29 -0.83
N HIS A 13 5.88 -19.55 -0.05
CA HIS A 13 6.30 -18.68 1.04
C HIS A 13 7.08 -17.47 0.50
N VAL A 14 6.66 -16.27 0.90
CA VAL A 14 7.28 -15.01 0.49
C VAL A 14 7.79 -14.29 1.72
N PHE A 15 9.12 -14.11 1.78
CA PHE A 15 9.79 -13.26 2.75
C PHE A 15 10.19 -11.95 2.09
N GLY A 16 9.88 -10.83 2.73
CA GLY A 16 10.21 -9.51 2.18
C GLY A 16 10.45 -8.46 3.24
N SER A 17 11.10 -7.39 2.82
CA SER A 17 11.26 -6.20 3.64
C SER A 17 11.01 -4.96 2.79
N ASP A 18 10.14 -4.10 3.26
CA ASP A 18 9.81 -2.82 2.65
C ASP A 18 10.38 -1.65 3.46
N THR A 19 10.69 -0.57 2.77
CA THR A 19 11.15 0.70 3.32
C THR A 19 10.13 1.79 3.03
N LEU A 20 9.69 2.50 4.06
CA LEU A 20 8.75 3.60 3.97
C LEU A 20 9.36 4.87 4.55
N ALA A 21 9.39 5.93 3.76
CA ALA A 21 9.85 7.26 4.17
C ALA A 21 8.83 8.33 3.77
N VAL A 22 8.54 9.27 4.66
CA VAL A 22 7.78 10.48 4.30
C VAL A 22 8.73 11.47 3.63
N LEU A 23 8.32 12.04 2.50
CA LEU A 23 9.14 13.04 1.82
C LEU A 23 8.98 14.43 2.48
N PRO A 24 9.99 15.31 2.35
CA PRO A 24 9.97 16.64 2.99
C PRO A 24 8.78 17.53 2.59
N ASP A 25 8.18 17.27 1.42
CA ASP A 25 7.01 18.00 0.94
C ASP A 25 5.70 17.71 1.70
N GLY A 26 5.70 16.69 2.57
CA GLY A 26 4.52 16.27 3.35
C GLY A 26 3.35 15.73 2.52
N THR A 27 3.48 15.66 1.20
CA THR A 27 2.44 15.23 0.26
C THR A 27 2.80 13.94 -0.47
N HIS A 28 4.02 13.46 -0.30
CA HIS A 28 4.50 12.21 -0.87
C HIS A 28 5.14 11.30 0.18
N VAL A 29 5.12 10.01 -0.14
CA VAL A 29 5.89 8.99 0.56
C VAL A 29 6.70 8.20 -0.44
N ARG A 30 7.87 7.73 -0.03
CA ARG A 30 8.68 6.77 -0.77
C ARG A 30 8.53 5.41 -0.15
N TRP A 31 8.08 4.44 -0.95
CA TRP A 31 7.88 3.05 -0.57
C TRP A 31 8.68 2.17 -1.53
N ASP A 32 9.77 1.57 -1.06
CA ASP A 32 10.73 0.77 -1.84
C ASP A 32 11.13 1.42 -3.17
N GLY A 33 11.71 2.62 -3.05
CA GLY A 33 12.16 3.39 -4.20
C GLY A 33 11.04 4.01 -5.04
N THR A 34 9.79 3.60 -4.86
CA THR A 34 8.64 4.14 -5.59
C THR A 34 8.01 5.30 -4.82
N THR A 35 7.76 6.41 -5.51
CA THR A 35 7.12 7.58 -4.90
C THR A 35 5.61 7.51 -5.09
N PHE A 36 4.87 7.64 -4.00
CA PHE A 36 3.42 7.71 -3.98
C PHE A 36 2.96 9.06 -3.45
N ALA A 37 1.98 9.67 -4.11
CA ALA A 37 1.28 10.84 -3.63
C ALA A 37 0.25 10.45 -2.55
N VAL A 38 0.18 11.23 -1.48
CA VAL A 38 -0.86 11.12 -0.45
C VAL A 38 -2.12 11.80 -0.97
N ARG A 39 -3.12 10.99 -1.35
CA ARG A 39 -4.40 11.49 -1.86
C ARG A 39 -5.41 11.78 -0.77
N ALA A 40 -5.34 11.04 0.33
CA ALA A 40 -6.18 11.28 1.49
C ALA A 40 -5.46 10.89 2.77
N LYS A 41 -5.69 11.69 3.82
CA LYS A 41 -5.23 11.44 5.17
C LYS A 41 -6.36 11.77 6.12
N GLN A 42 -6.82 10.78 6.88
CA GLN A 42 -7.92 10.93 7.81
C GLN A 42 -7.57 10.27 9.14
N ARG A 43 -7.72 11.01 10.24
CA ARG A 43 -7.79 10.40 11.58
C ARG A 43 -9.23 9.96 11.81
N LEU A 44 -9.39 8.67 12.09
CA LEU A 44 -10.63 8.04 12.49
C LEU A 44 -10.72 8.03 14.04
N PRO A 45 -11.86 7.66 14.62
CA PRO A 45 -11.96 7.40 16.05
C PRO A 45 -10.88 6.41 16.54
N ASN A 46 -10.58 6.44 17.84
CA ASN A 46 -9.59 5.58 18.49
C ASN A 46 -8.16 5.74 17.94
N HIS A 47 -7.79 6.96 17.54
CA HIS A 47 -6.46 7.29 17.01
C HIS A 47 -6.04 6.47 15.79
N THR A 48 -6.98 5.87 15.08
CA THR A 48 -6.70 5.12 13.85
C THR A 48 -6.42 6.12 12.72
N LEU A 49 -5.36 5.87 11.95
CA LEU A 49 -4.99 6.65 10.78
C LEU A 49 -5.38 5.88 9.51
N ARG A 50 -6.15 6.53 8.64
CA ARG A 50 -6.40 6.08 7.28
C ARG A 50 -5.61 6.94 6.30
N LEU A 51 -4.83 6.29 5.44
CA LEU A 51 -4.07 6.93 4.36
C LEU A 51 -4.46 6.30 3.03
N VAL A 52 -4.62 7.12 1.99
CA VAL A 52 -4.73 6.66 0.61
C VAL A 52 -3.55 7.21 -0.17
N LEU A 53 -2.75 6.29 -0.70
CA LEU A 53 -1.56 6.58 -1.49
C LEU A 53 -1.79 6.16 -2.94
N GLU A 54 -1.33 6.95 -3.89
CA GLU A 54 -1.38 6.62 -5.32
C GLU A 54 -0.03 6.88 -5.99
N GLY A 55 0.39 5.97 -6.86
CA GLY A 55 1.67 6.07 -7.54
C GLY A 55 1.79 5.09 -8.71
N PRO A 56 2.86 5.17 -9.50
CA PRO A 56 3.08 4.25 -10.60
C PRO A 56 3.38 2.84 -10.09
N GLY A 57 3.08 1.84 -10.90
CA GLY A 57 3.50 0.47 -10.67
C GLY A 57 3.32 -0.42 -11.89
N ARG A 58 3.45 -1.73 -11.68
CA ARG A 58 3.24 -2.74 -12.71
C ARG A 58 2.30 -3.83 -12.23
N ASP A 59 1.49 -4.34 -13.15
CA ASP A 59 0.61 -5.49 -12.96
C ASP A 59 0.67 -6.37 -14.20
N ASP A 60 1.04 -7.64 -14.05
CA ASP A 60 1.29 -8.58 -15.16
C ASP A 60 2.19 -7.97 -16.26
N ASN A 61 3.31 -7.36 -15.84
CA ASN A 61 4.25 -6.63 -16.69
C ASN A 61 3.70 -5.40 -17.43
N ARG A 62 2.47 -4.96 -17.18
CA ARG A 62 1.88 -3.75 -17.77
C ARG A 62 1.93 -2.58 -16.80
N PRO A 63 2.16 -1.33 -17.27
CA PRO A 63 2.12 -0.16 -16.42
C PRO A 63 0.70 0.10 -15.89
N VAL A 64 0.59 0.39 -14.59
CA VAL A 64 -0.67 0.70 -13.91
C VAL A 64 -0.48 1.83 -12.92
N ILE A 65 -1.58 2.45 -12.50
CA ILE A 65 -1.60 3.24 -11.27
C ILE A 65 -1.94 2.30 -10.12
N VAL A 66 -1.14 2.34 -9.07
CA VAL A 66 -1.34 1.57 -7.84
C VAL A 66 -1.93 2.49 -6.79
N ARG A 67 -3.01 2.05 -6.14
CA ARG A 67 -3.56 2.66 -4.94
C ARG A 67 -3.32 1.76 -3.74
N LYS A 68 -2.70 2.29 -2.69
CA LYS A 68 -2.58 1.63 -1.39
C LYS A 68 -3.48 2.36 -0.38
N THR A 69 -4.47 1.67 0.17
CA THR A 69 -5.22 2.17 1.33
C THR A 69 -4.65 1.54 2.59
N LEU A 70 -4.08 2.36 3.47
CA LEU A 70 -3.55 1.93 4.76
C LEU A 70 -4.55 2.30 5.85
N VAL A 71 -4.78 1.38 6.77
CA VAL A 71 -5.48 1.63 8.04
C VAL A 71 -4.53 1.19 9.14
N VAL A 72 -4.11 2.14 9.96
CA VAL A 72 -3.06 1.95 10.97
C VAL A 72 -3.63 2.34 12.33
N ASN A 73 -3.52 1.46 13.30
CA ASN A 73 -3.78 1.78 14.70
C ASN A 73 -2.59 1.32 15.57
N ALA A 74 -2.73 1.37 16.89
CA ALA A 74 -1.64 1.06 17.80
C ALA A 74 -1.21 -0.43 17.79
N GLN A 75 -2.05 -1.34 17.29
CA GLN A 75 -1.82 -2.79 17.34
C GLN A 75 -1.78 -3.45 15.95
N ALA A 76 -2.31 -2.79 14.91
CA ALA A 76 -2.48 -3.40 13.60
C ALA A 76 -2.25 -2.41 12.45
N LEU A 77 -1.81 -2.97 11.33
CA LEU A 77 -1.69 -2.34 10.03
C LEU A 77 -2.44 -3.18 9.00
N SER A 78 -3.43 -2.58 8.34
CA SER A 78 -4.09 -3.18 7.18
C SER A 78 -3.71 -2.41 5.93
N ILE A 79 -3.35 -3.12 4.86
CA ILE A 79 -3.02 -2.54 3.56
C ILE A 79 -3.90 -3.20 2.50
N ARG A 80 -4.71 -2.40 1.81
CA ARG A 80 -5.42 -2.82 0.60
C ARG A 80 -4.73 -2.25 -0.63
N LYS A 81 -4.28 -3.13 -1.53
CA LYS A 81 -3.67 -2.79 -2.82
C LYS A 81 -4.73 -2.91 -3.93
N GLN A 82 -4.93 -1.83 -4.66
CA GLN A 82 -5.75 -1.78 -5.86
C GLN A 82 -4.90 -1.26 -7.02
N VAL A 83 -5.28 -1.62 -8.24
CA VAL A 83 -4.64 -1.14 -9.47
C VAL A 83 -5.69 -0.60 -10.43
N GLN A 84 -5.28 0.39 -11.23
CA GLN A 84 -6.07 0.94 -12.33
C GLN A 84 -5.23 0.85 -13.60
N LEU A 85 -5.81 0.25 -14.63
CA LEU A 85 -5.20 0.13 -15.96
C LEU A 85 -5.37 1.46 -16.71
N ALA A 86 -4.43 1.82 -17.60
CA ALA A 86 -4.41 3.14 -18.25
C ALA A 86 -5.69 3.47 -19.04
N ALA A 87 -6.40 2.47 -19.57
CA ALA A 87 -7.62 2.63 -20.34
C ALA A 87 -8.91 2.44 -19.51
N ASP A 88 -8.79 2.24 -18.19
CA ASP A 88 -9.90 1.92 -17.31
C ASP A 88 -10.01 2.96 -16.18
N THR A 89 -11.24 3.20 -15.74
CA THR A 89 -11.53 4.05 -14.57
C THR A 89 -11.77 3.20 -13.31
N ALA A 90 -12.04 1.91 -13.46
CA ALA A 90 -12.27 1.01 -12.35
C ALA A 90 -10.99 0.66 -11.59
N TRP A 91 -11.12 0.51 -10.26
CA TRP A 91 -10.05 0.05 -9.39
C TRP A 91 -10.22 -1.45 -9.13
N LEU A 92 -9.27 -2.24 -9.61
CA LEU A 92 -9.21 -3.68 -9.38
C LEU A 92 -8.48 -3.97 -8.07
N GLN A 93 -9.11 -4.65 -7.13
CA GLN A 93 -8.42 -5.13 -5.92
C GLN A 93 -7.49 -6.27 -6.30
N ARG A 94 -6.21 -6.19 -5.88
CA ARG A 94 -5.23 -7.26 -6.08
C ARG A 94 -5.00 -8.00 -4.77
N ASN A 95 -4.43 -7.31 -3.78
CA ASN A 95 -4.00 -7.93 -2.53
C ASN A 95 -4.52 -7.16 -1.32
N SER A 96 -4.73 -7.88 -0.23
CA SER A 96 -4.97 -7.31 1.09
C SER A 96 -4.01 -7.95 2.09
N TYR A 97 -3.35 -7.12 2.88
CA TYR A 97 -2.40 -7.53 3.89
C TYR A 97 -2.88 -7.06 5.25
N HIS A 98 -2.71 -7.91 6.26
CA HIS A 98 -3.03 -7.59 7.64
C HIS A 98 -1.86 -7.99 8.53
N PHE A 99 -1.35 -7.02 9.25
CA PHE A 99 -0.24 -7.20 10.19
C PHE A 99 -0.73 -6.82 11.58
N THR A 100 -0.40 -7.66 12.55
CA THR A 100 -0.63 -7.42 13.98
C THR A 100 0.71 -7.42 14.70
N ARG A 101 0.81 -6.63 15.76
CA ARG A 101 1.96 -6.64 16.67
C ARG A 101 1.81 -7.71 17.74
#